data_AF-A0A2W4M886-F1
#
_entry.id   AF-A0A2W4M886-F1
#
_cell.length_a   1.000
_cell.length_b   1.000
_cell.length_c   1.000
_cell.angle_alpha   90.00
_cell.angle_beta   90.00
_cell.angle_gamma   90.00
#
_symmetry.space_group_name_H-M   'P 1'
#
loop_
_entity.id
_entity.type
_entity.pdbx_description
1 polymer ?
#
loop_
_entity_poly.entity_id
_entity_poly.type
_entity_poly.pdbx_seq_one_letter_code
_entity_poly.pdbx_strand_id
1 'polypeptide(L)'
;MAHKSELIAADIHTYLQVHERKSLLRFITCGSVDDGKSTLIGRLLYESKLIFEDQLAALEADSKKVGTQGGELDFALLVDGLAAEREQGITIDVAYRFFSTDRRKFIVADTPGHEQYTRNMVTGASTADAAVILVDARKGVLTQTRRHSYIIS
;
A
#
# COMPACT_ATOMS: atom_id res chain seq x y z
N MET A 1 -4.47 -1.35 -18.90
CA MET A 1 -5.53 -0.80 -19.77
C MET A 1 -6.52 -0.02 -18.91
N ALA A 2 -6.66 1.28 -19.17
CA ALA A 2 -7.60 2.15 -18.46
C ALA A 2 -9.02 1.59 -18.52
N HIS A 3 -9.79 1.77 -17.43
CA HIS A 3 -11.20 1.40 -17.34
C HIS A 3 -11.95 1.83 -18.61
N LYS A 4 -12.28 0.88 -19.48
CA LYS A 4 -13.17 1.10 -20.63
C LYS A 4 -14.59 1.24 -20.06
N SER A 5 -14.92 2.45 -19.64
CA SER A 5 -16.28 2.80 -19.26
C SER A 5 -17.11 3.01 -20.53
N GLU A 6 -18.28 2.37 -20.63
CA GLU A 6 -19.23 2.54 -21.75
C GLU A 6 -19.62 4.03 -21.94
N LEU A 7 -19.49 4.85 -20.90
CA LEU A 7 -19.68 6.31 -20.93
C LEU A 7 -18.72 7.06 -21.86
N ILE A 8 -17.51 6.53 -22.13
CA ILE A 8 -16.55 7.18 -23.02
C ILE A 8 -17.11 7.30 -24.44
N ALA A 9 -17.90 6.32 -24.86
CA ALA A 9 -18.48 6.26 -26.21
C ALA A 9 -19.81 7.04 -26.31
N ALA A 10 -20.55 7.18 -25.21
CA ALA A 10 -21.89 7.77 -25.21
C ALA A 10 -21.92 9.24 -24.75
N ASP A 11 -21.10 9.64 -23.79
CA ASP A 11 -21.06 11.01 -23.26
C ASP A 11 -19.73 11.31 -22.57
N ILE A 12 -18.79 11.84 -23.36
CA ILE A 12 -17.45 12.20 -22.90
C ILE A 12 -17.45 13.34 -21.87
N HIS A 13 -18.42 14.26 -21.92
CA HIS A 13 -18.48 15.38 -20.98
C HIS A 13 -18.86 14.91 -19.58
N THR A 14 -19.86 14.03 -19.49
CA THR A 14 -20.24 13.40 -18.22
C THR A 14 -19.09 12.54 -17.67
N TYR A 15 -18.41 11.78 -18.54
CA TYR A 15 -17.23 11.00 -18.15
C TYR A 15 -16.12 11.87 -17.53
N LEU A 16 -15.77 12.98 -18.19
CA LEU A 16 -14.76 13.94 -17.71
C LEU A 16 -15.16 14.57 -16.38
N GLN A 17 -16.42 15.03 -16.24
CA GLN A 17 -16.90 15.63 -14.99
C GLN A 17 -16.86 14.65 -13.81
N VAL A 18 -17.24 13.38 -14.03
CA VAL A 18 -17.17 12.34 -13.01
C VAL A 18 -15.71 12.07 -12.60
N HIS A 19 -14.78 12.06 -13.55
CA HIS A 19 -13.35 11.83 -13.28
C HIS A 19 -12.65 13.00 -12.61
N GLU A 20 -13.04 14.23 -12.94
CA GLU A 20 -12.52 15.46 -12.35
C GLU A 20 -12.95 15.61 -10.89
N ARG A 21 -14.20 15.24 -10.57
CA ARG A 21 -14.79 15.39 -9.22
C ARG A 21 -14.59 14.20 -8.28
N LYS A 22 -13.78 13.20 -8.65
CA LYS A 22 -13.50 12.06 -7.75
C LYS A 22 -12.86 12.58 -6.47
N SER A 23 -13.46 12.26 -5.32
CA SER A 23 -12.90 12.59 -4.02
C SER A 23 -11.58 11.86 -3.79
N LEU A 24 -10.74 12.44 -2.95
CA LEU A 24 -9.47 11.86 -2.52
C LEU A 24 -9.62 11.30 -1.11
N LEU A 25 -9.00 10.17 -0.83
CA LEU A 25 -8.78 9.66 0.52
C LEU A 25 -7.30 9.42 0.73
N ARG A 26 -6.71 10.05 1.74
CA ARG A 26 -5.39 9.66 2.25
C ARG A 26 -5.59 8.66 3.37
N PHE A 27 -4.99 7.48 3.26
CA PHE A 27 -4.99 6.53 4.37
C PHE A 27 -3.62 5.92 4.59
N ILE A 28 -3.43 5.41 5.79
CA ILE A 28 -2.19 4.79 6.24
C ILE A 28 -2.44 3.33 6.62
N THR A 29 -1.47 2.44 6.36
CA THR A 29 -1.44 1.11 6.98
C THR A 29 -0.54 1.14 8.21
N CYS A 30 -1.03 0.61 9.32
CA CYS A 30 -0.33 0.57 10.60
C CYS A 30 -0.40 -0.84 11.19
N GLY A 31 0.58 -1.21 12.00
CA GLY A 31 0.62 -2.50 12.69
C GLY A 31 2.05 -2.86 13.08
N SER A 32 2.23 -4.00 13.72
CA SER A 32 3.53 -4.53 14.12
C SER A 32 4.34 -5.04 12.91
N VAL A 33 5.60 -5.41 13.15
CA VAL A 33 6.43 -6.18 12.21
C VAL A 33 5.75 -7.50 11.86
N ASP A 34 5.81 -7.87 10.59
CA ASP A 34 5.18 -9.06 9.98
C ASP A 34 3.64 -9.15 10.02
N ASP A 35 2.92 -8.07 10.34
CA ASP A 35 1.45 -8.06 10.26
C ASP A 35 0.92 -7.99 8.80
N GLY A 36 1.81 -7.99 7.80
CA GLY A 36 1.44 -8.06 6.37
C GLY A 36 1.06 -6.72 5.72
N LYS A 37 1.48 -5.58 6.29
CA LYS A 37 1.13 -4.22 5.81
C LYS A 37 1.53 -3.98 4.36
N SER A 38 2.81 -4.15 4.05
CA SER A 38 3.35 -3.94 2.70
C SER A 38 2.81 -4.96 1.71
N THR A 39 2.58 -6.20 2.14
CA THR A 39 1.93 -7.25 1.34
C THR A 39 0.50 -6.85 0.94
N LEU A 40 -0.30 -6.34 1.89
CA LEU A 40 -1.66 -5.86 1.61
C LEU A 40 -1.65 -4.71 0.59
N ILE A 41 -0.76 -3.72 0.79
CA ILE A 41 -0.64 -2.59 -0.14
C ILE A 41 -0.22 -3.07 -1.52
N GLY A 42 0.82 -3.89 -1.62
CA GLY A 42 1.28 -4.43 -2.89
C GLY A 42 0.18 -5.20 -3.62
N ARG A 43 -0.65 -5.97 -2.88
CA ARG A 43 -1.80 -6.66 -3.44
C ARG A 43 -2.88 -5.69 -3.96
N LEU A 44 -3.21 -4.64 -3.21
CA LEU A 44 -4.15 -3.60 -3.65
C LEU A 44 -3.67 -2.90 -4.93
N LEU A 45 -2.36 -2.60 -5.01
CA LEU A 45 -1.77 -2.00 -6.21
C LEU A 45 -1.86 -2.93 -7.41
N TYR A 46 -1.57 -4.22 -7.21
CA TYR A 46 -1.72 -5.24 -8.24
C TYR A 46 -3.17 -5.35 -8.74
N GLU A 47 -4.14 -5.46 -7.83
CA GLU A 47 -5.56 -5.59 -8.18
C GLU A 47 -6.15 -4.31 -8.80
N SER A 48 -5.61 -3.14 -8.46
CA SER A 48 -6.01 -1.88 -9.10
C SER A 48 -5.60 -1.76 -10.58
N LYS A 49 -4.89 -2.75 -11.13
CA LYS A 49 -4.39 -2.81 -12.52
C LYS A 49 -3.53 -1.59 -12.92
N LEU A 50 -2.89 -0.97 -11.93
CA LEU A 50 -1.98 0.16 -12.14
C LEU A 50 -0.52 -0.28 -12.33
N ILE A 51 -0.23 -1.56 -12.12
CA ILE A 51 1.08 -2.13 -12.36
C ILE A 51 1.18 -2.49 -13.85
N PHE A 52 2.13 -1.87 -14.53
CA PHE A 52 2.43 -2.19 -15.93
C PHE A 52 3.06 -3.58 -16.04
N GLU A 53 2.93 -4.23 -17.20
CA GLU A 53 3.38 -5.62 -17.40
C GLU A 53 4.89 -5.80 -17.17
N ASP A 54 5.69 -4.78 -17.49
CA ASP A 54 7.13 -4.73 -17.22
C ASP A 54 7.45 -4.71 -15.72
N GLN A 55 6.69 -3.94 -14.93
CA GLN A 55 6.82 -3.94 -13.46
C GLN A 55 6.41 -5.28 -12.86
N LEU A 56 5.40 -5.94 -13.43
CA LEU A 56 5.00 -7.28 -13.00
C LEU A 56 6.08 -8.31 -13.30
N ALA A 57 6.67 -8.27 -14.49
CA ALA A 57 7.77 -9.16 -14.87
C ALA A 57 9.02 -8.95 -13.98
N ALA A 58 9.32 -7.69 -13.64
CA ALA A 58 10.38 -7.38 -12.68
C ALA A 58 10.08 -7.94 -11.29
N LEU A 59 8.84 -7.80 -10.82
CA LEU A 59 8.39 -8.37 -9.54
C LEU A 59 8.51 -9.90 -9.52
N GLU A 60 8.11 -10.59 -10.60
CA GLU A 60 8.26 -12.04 -10.72
C GLU A 60 9.73 -12.48 -10.67
N ALA A 61 10.62 -11.73 -11.35
CA ALA A 61 12.05 -12.03 -11.34
C ALA A 61 12.67 -11.81 -9.96
N ASP A 62 12.30 -10.73 -9.27
CA ASP A 62 12.80 -10.42 -7.93
C ASP A 62 12.23 -11.38 -6.89
N SER A 63 10.95 -11.73 -6.98
CA SER A 63 10.30 -12.72 -6.09
C SER A 63 11.00 -14.09 -6.17
N LYS A 64 11.46 -14.51 -7.35
CA LYS A 64 12.22 -15.76 -7.52
C LYS A 64 13.63 -15.71 -6.93
N LYS A 65 14.26 -14.53 -6.89
CA LYS A 65 15.65 -14.36 -6.43
C LYS A 65 15.75 -14.11 -4.94
N VAL A 66 14.87 -13.26 -4.40
CA VAL A 66 14.95 -12.72 -3.04
C VAL A 66 13.61 -12.75 -2.30
N GLY A 67 12.54 -13.27 -2.90
CA GLY A 67 11.22 -13.30 -2.30
C GLY A 67 11.12 -14.25 -1.12
N THR A 68 10.24 -13.91 -0.18
CA THR A 68 10.00 -14.67 1.05
C THR A 68 8.80 -15.62 0.96
N GLN A 69 8.03 -15.55 -0.13
CA GLN A 69 6.76 -16.25 -0.32
C GLN A 69 6.89 -17.63 -1.01
N GLY A 70 8.06 -18.27 -0.94
CA GLY A 70 8.22 -19.67 -1.38
C GLY A 70 7.97 -19.93 -2.87
N GLY A 71 8.22 -18.93 -3.74
CA GLY A 71 8.04 -19.02 -5.20
C GLY A 71 6.78 -18.32 -5.73
N GLU A 72 5.88 -17.90 -4.84
CA GLU A 72 4.77 -17.00 -5.18
C GLU A 72 5.24 -15.54 -5.30
N LEU A 73 4.40 -14.69 -5.90
CA LEU A 73 4.65 -13.25 -6.01
C LEU A 73 4.74 -12.60 -4.62
N ASP A 74 5.90 -12.01 -4.33
CA ASP A 74 6.10 -11.27 -3.08
C ASP A 74 5.73 -9.79 -3.27
N PHE A 75 4.45 -9.48 -3.00
CA PHE A 75 3.90 -8.15 -3.21
C PHE A 75 4.55 -7.06 -2.35
N ALA A 76 5.24 -7.39 -1.25
CA ALA A 76 5.93 -6.39 -0.44
C ALA A 76 7.05 -5.69 -1.22
N LEU A 77 7.70 -6.40 -2.16
CA LEU A 77 8.79 -5.87 -3.00
C LEU A 77 8.37 -4.72 -3.92
N LEU A 78 7.08 -4.56 -4.21
CA LEU A 78 6.55 -3.41 -4.95
C LEU A 78 6.61 -2.12 -4.15
N VAL A 79 6.54 -2.25 -2.82
CA VAL A 79 6.38 -1.14 -1.90
C VAL A 79 7.73 -0.72 -1.31
N ASP A 80 8.62 -1.69 -1.06
CA ASP A 80 9.97 -1.50 -0.53
C ASP A 80 10.88 -0.73 -1.50
N GLY A 81 11.21 0.50 -1.12
CA GLY A 81 11.97 1.44 -1.95
C GLY A 81 13.46 1.43 -1.66
N LEU A 82 13.87 1.05 -0.44
CA LEU A 82 15.26 1.09 0.00
C LEU A 82 15.92 -0.29 -0.08
N ALA A 83 17.20 -0.33 -0.48
CA ALA A 83 17.98 -1.58 -0.46
C ALA A 83 18.07 -2.19 0.96
N ALA A 84 18.16 -1.33 1.98
CA ALA A 84 18.19 -1.75 3.39
C ALA A 84 16.87 -2.40 3.84
N GLU A 85 15.72 -1.98 3.30
CA GLU A 85 14.42 -2.59 3.60
C GLU A 85 14.39 -4.03 3.09
N ARG A 86 14.90 -4.26 1.88
CA ARG A 86 14.98 -5.59 1.26
C ARG A 86 15.96 -6.51 1.99
N GLU A 87 17.07 -5.98 2.47
CA GLU A 87 18.07 -6.76 3.23
C GLU A 87 17.56 -7.17 4.61
N GLN A 88 16.83 -6.28 5.29
CA GLN A 88 16.32 -6.54 6.64
C GLN A 88 14.91 -7.17 6.66
N GLY A 89 14.21 -7.18 5.52
CA GLY A 89 12.84 -7.69 5.42
C GLY A 89 11.83 -6.86 6.21
N ILE A 90 12.13 -5.58 6.47
CA ILE A 90 11.25 -4.67 7.20
C ILE A 90 11.15 -3.33 6.46
N THR A 91 9.96 -2.72 6.50
CA THR A 91 9.76 -1.34 6.09
C THR A 91 10.46 -0.41 7.07
N ILE A 92 11.22 0.56 6.57
CA ILE A 92 12.03 1.52 7.33
C ILE A 92 11.45 2.92 7.19
N ASP A 93 11.14 3.34 5.96
CA ASP A 93 10.60 4.66 5.67
C ASP A 93 9.15 4.61 5.19
N VAL A 94 8.49 5.77 5.13
CA VAL A 94 7.12 5.86 4.63
C VAL A 94 7.12 5.88 3.11
N ALA A 95 6.48 4.89 2.49
CA ALA A 95 6.29 4.84 1.05
C ALA A 95 4.88 5.27 0.66
N TYR A 96 4.75 6.35 -0.11
CA TYR A 96 3.46 6.82 -0.63
C TYR A 96 3.16 6.20 -1.99
N ARG A 97 1.95 5.65 -2.13
CA ARG A 97 1.46 5.05 -3.38
C ARG A 97 0.12 5.65 -3.75
N PHE A 98 -0.11 5.76 -5.06
CA PHE A 98 -1.28 6.40 -5.63
C PHE A 98 -2.06 5.37 -6.40
N PHE A 99 -3.34 5.23 -6.08
CA PHE A 99 -4.23 4.40 -6.87
C PHE A 99 -5.62 5.01 -6.97
N SER A 100 -6.41 4.50 -7.90
CA SER A 100 -7.78 4.95 -8.08
C SER A 100 -8.69 3.79 -8.45
N THR A 101 -9.95 3.94 -8.06
CA THR A 101 -11.04 3.09 -8.50
C THR A 101 -11.95 3.90 -9.43
N ASP A 102 -13.01 3.27 -9.92
CA ASP A 102 -14.07 3.99 -10.63
C ASP A 102 -14.71 5.11 -9.82
N ARG A 103 -14.72 4.99 -8.48
CA ARG A 103 -15.45 5.91 -7.60
C ARG A 103 -14.58 6.95 -6.90
N ARG A 104 -13.33 6.61 -6.57
CA ARG A 104 -12.48 7.44 -5.69
C ARG A 104 -10.99 7.31 -5.99
N LYS A 105 -10.23 8.38 -5.70
CA LYS A 105 -8.77 8.41 -5.72
C LYS A 105 -8.22 8.15 -4.31
N PHE A 106 -7.10 7.45 -4.23
CA PHE A 106 -6.47 7.06 -2.97
C PHE A 106 -4.99 7.40 -2.98
N ILE A 107 -4.52 7.87 -1.82
CA ILE A 107 -3.10 7.92 -1.48
C ILE A 107 -2.95 7.01 -0.28
N VAL A 108 -2.13 5.97 -0.40
CA VAL A 108 -1.80 5.07 0.70
C VAL A 108 -0.37 5.30 1.14
N ALA A 109 -0.18 5.46 2.44
CA ALA A 109 1.12 5.46 3.08
C ALA A 109 1.39 4.07 3.66
N ASP A 110 2.38 3.36 3.14
CA ASP A 110 2.95 2.19 3.81
C ASP A 110 3.92 2.67 4.89
N THR A 111 3.76 2.18 6.12
CA THR A 111 4.56 2.65 7.24
C THR A 111 5.26 1.55 8.02
N PRO A 112 6.42 1.86 8.62
CA PRO A 112 7.19 0.88 9.34
C PRO A 112 6.45 0.32 10.55
N GLY A 113 6.60 -0.99 10.76
CA GLY A 113 6.06 -1.70 11.92
C GLY A 113 7.06 -1.93 13.05
N HIS A 114 8.33 -1.56 12.87
CA HIS A 114 9.37 -1.78 13.88
C HIS A 114 9.44 -0.60 14.86
N GLU A 115 9.67 -0.89 16.14
CA GLU A 115 9.60 0.12 17.21
C GLU A 115 10.57 1.29 16.99
N GLN A 116 11.77 1.01 16.46
CA GLN A 116 12.80 2.01 16.17
C GLN A 116 12.36 3.07 15.14
N TYR A 117 11.42 2.72 14.25
CA TYR A 117 10.95 3.59 13.18
C TYR A 117 9.55 4.14 13.44
N THR A 118 9.07 4.09 14.69
CA THR A 118 7.78 4.67 15.09
C THR A 118 7.67 6.15 14.69
N ARG A 119 8.77 6.91 14.73
CA ARG A 119 8.80 8.33 14.30
C ARG A 119 8.44 8.51 12.82
N ASN A 120 8.88 7.60 11.96
CA ASN A 120 8.57 7.65 10.54
C ASN A 120 7.08 7.35 10.32
N MET A 121 6.52 6.39 11.06
CA MET A 121 5.07 6.13 11.04
C MET A 121 4.27 7.38 11.44
N VAL A 122 4.69 8.11 12.49
CA VAL A 122 4.04 9.38 12.91
C VAL A 122 4.00 10.39 11.77
N THR A 123 5.08 10.52 11.00
CA THR A 123 5.11 11.40 9.81
C THR A 123 4.06 10.98 8.79
N GLY A 124 3.94 9.68 8.50
CA GLY A 124 2.90 9.15 7.63
C GLY A 124 1.48 9.42 8.14
N ALA A 125 1.26 9.19 9.43
CA ALA A 125 -0.02 9.39 10.09
C ALA A 125 -0.46 10.86 10.08
N SER A 126 0.48 11.81 10.16
CA SER A 126 0.17 13.25 10.22
C SER A 126 -0.57 13.81 9.00
N THR A 127 -0.57 13.09 7.87
CA THR A 127 -1.21 13.51 6.61
C THR A 127 -2.40 12.64 6.19
N ALA A 128 -2.74 11.63 7.00
CA ALA A 128 -3.77 10.65 6.68
C ALA A 128 -5.14 11.05 7.24
N ASP A 129 -6.19 10.77 6.46
CA ASP A 129 -7.60 10.98 6.86
C ASP A 129 -8.19 9.72 7.53
N ALA A 130 -7.58 8.55 7.29
CA ALA A 130 -8.02 7.26 7.81
C ALA A 130 -6.83 6.33 8.05
N ALA A 131 -6.97 5.39 8.99
CA ALA A 131 -5.95 4.40 9.29
C ALA A 131 -6.51 2.98 9.19
N VAL A 132 -5.72 2.09 8.62
CA VAL A 132 -5.99 0.65 8.53
C VAL A 132 -4.98 -0.06 9.43
N ILE A 133 -5.45 -0.61 10.55
CA ILE A 133 -4.61 -1.34 11.49
C ILE A 133 -4.65 -2.82 11.14
N LEU A 134 -3.50 -3.38 10.77
CA LEU A 134 -3.34 -4.79 10.53
C LEU A 134 -2.86 -5.47 11.82
N VAL A 135 -3.38 -6.67 12.04
CA VAL A 135 -3.06 -7.51 13.18
C VAL A 135 -2.94 -8.95 12.69
N ASP A 136 -1.78 -9.57 12.86
CA ASP A 136 -1.64 -11.00 12.61
C ASP A 136 -2.50 -11.79 13.61
N ALA A 137 -3.51 -12.51 13.11
CA ALA A 137 -4.42 -13.31 13.93
C ALA A 137 -3.71 -14.38 14.78
N ARG A 138 -2.52 -14.83 14.37
CA ARG A 138 -1.72 -15.82 15.11
C ARG A 138 -1.02 -15.19 16.31
N LYS A 139 -0.68 -13.91 16.23
CA LYS A 139 0.05 -13.16 17.27
C LYS A 139 -0.90 -12.34 18.16
N GLY A 140 -2.07 -11.97 17.64
CA GLY A 140 -3.01 -11.09 18.30
C GLY A 140 -2.48 -9.66 18.42
N VAL A 141 -3.06 -8.88 19.33
CA VAL A 141 -2.69 -7.47 19.52
C VAL A 141 -1.36 -7.35 20.27
N LEU A 142 -0.35 -6.80 19.61
CA LEU A 142 0.99 -6.60 20.17
C LEU A 142 1.17 -5.18 20.75
N THR A 143 2.25 -4.98 21.50
CA THR A 143 2.63 -3.66 22.04
C THR A 143 2.70 -2.60 20.95
N GLN A 144 3.31 -2.94 19.81
CA GLN A 144 3.42 -2.00 18.70
C GLN A 144 2.07 -1.72 18.03
N THR A 145 1.19 -2.72 17.90
CA THR A 145 -0.19 -2.52 17.43
C THR A 145 -0.92 -1.49 18.30
N ARG A 146 -0.80 -1.60 19.63
CA ARG A 146 -1.39 -0.64 20.58
C ARG A 146 -0.75 0.74 20.47
N ARG A 147 0.58 0.80 20.39
CA ARG A 147 1.33 2.05 20.22
C ARG A 147 0.88 2.79 18.96
N HIS A 148 0.77 2.07 17.85
CA HIS A 148 0.29 2.63 16.60
C HIS A 148 -1.15 3.12 16.72
N SER A 149 -2.04 2.31 17.29
CA SER A 149 -3.45 2.67 17.52
C SER A 149 -3.60 3.98 18.33
N TYR A 150 -2.74 4.20 19.31
CA TYR A 150 -2.74 5.40 20.13
C TYR A 150 -2.20 6.64 19.40
N ILE A 151 -1.26 6.46 18.47
CA ILE A 151 -0.67 7.56 17.69
C ILE A 151 -1.67 8.10 16.65
N ILE A 152 -2.50 7.23 16.09
CA ILE A 152 -3.46 7.57 15.03
C ILE A 152 -4.84 8.01 15.55
N SER A 153 -5.07 7.95 16.86
CA SER A 153 -6.35 8.28 17.51
C SER A 153 -6.55 9.76 17.72
#